data_AF-A0A9D8KYU5-F1
#
_entry.id   AF-A0A9D8KYU5-F1
#
_cell.length_a   1.000
_cell.length_b   1.000
_cell.length_c   1.000
_cell.angle_alpha   90.00
_cell.angle_beta   90.00
_cell.angle_gamma   90.00
#
_symmetry.space_group_name_H-M   'P 1'
#
loop_
_entity.id
_entity.type
_entity.pdbx_description
1 polymer ?
#
loop_
_entity_poly.entity_id
_entity_poly.type
_entity_poly.pdbx_seq_one_letter_code
_entity_poly.pdbx_strand_id
1 'polypeptide(L)'
;MSAAIACGQQWVGPAAVRLDGLFGQMLAANRGGRLSHFIVDEDSPSISIFGQAHKCRNQEGDWYGEHAGKWLSATARAVAQGAQPQLEANLRRVADWLVSQQDEDGYLGNYAADRRFTVPQPPRPESWNGEPALRTWDIWTHSYLVLGFLETWRALGEVRYLQAACRIADLCWQALESGIDITTLGNHHGMSATVLLDPAADLYLVTG
;
A
#
# COMPACT_ATOMS: atom_id res chain seq x y z
N MET A 1 -4.32 5.56 -23.34
CA MET A 1 -4.54 4.93 -24.66
C MET A 1 -4.78 3.45 -24.42
N SER A 2 -5.93 2.92 -24.85
CA SER A 2 -6.32 1.53 -24.61
C SER A 2 -5.45 0.60 -25.44
N ALA A 3 -4.64 -0.24 -24.79
CA ALA A 3 -3.90 -1.31 -25.46
C ALA A 3 -4.90 -2.39 -25.88
N ALA A 4 -5.15 -2.51 -27.18
CA ALA A 4 -6.00 -3.54 -27.74
C ALA A 4 -5.32 -4.91 -27.59
N ILE A 5 -5.81 -5.72 -26.65
CA ILE A 5 -5.56 -7.16 -26.66
C ILE A 5 -6.59 -7.77 -27.60
N ALA A 6 -6.15 -8.16 -28.79
CA ALA A 6 -6.96 -8.94 -29.73
C ALA A 6 -7.11 -10.38 -29.22
N CYS A 7 -8.10 -10.61 -28.37
CA CYS A 7 -8.75 -11.90 -28.14
C CYS A 7 -10.17 -11.55 -27.67
N GLY A 8 -11.20 -12.29 -28.12
CA GLY A 8 -12.63 -11.97 -27.93
C GLY A 8 -13.16 -11.99 -26.49
N GLN A 9 -12.36 -11.62 -25.50
CA GLN A 9 -12.74 -11.42 -24.12
C GLN A 9 -12.92 -9.92 -23.85
N GLN A 10 -14.16 -9.53 -23.61
CA GLN A 10 -14.49 -8.20 -23.12
C GLN A 10 -14.31 -8.18 -21.60
N TRP A 11 -13.49 -7.26 -21.10
CA TRP A 11 -13.42 -7.00 -19.67
C TRP A 11 -14.75 -6.46 -19.18
N VAL A 12 -15.34 -7.14 -18.20
CA VAL A 12 -16.56 -6.71 -17.53
C VAL A 12 -16.16 -5.98 -16.25
N GLY A 13 -16.69 -4.78 -16.03
CA GLY A 13 -16.41 -4.01 -14.82
C GLY A 13 -16.91 -4.73 -13.57
N PRO A 14 -16.26 -4.57 -12.39
CA PRO A 14 -16.63 -5.26 -11.16
C PRO A 14 -18.11 -5.12 -10.77
N ALA A 15 -18.70 -3.94 -10.97
CA ALA A 15 -20.12 -3.67 -10.68
C ALA A 15 -21.11 -4.45 -11.56
N ALA A 16 -20.67 -4.96 -12.71
CA ALA A 16 -21.49 -5.76 -13.63
C ALA A 16 -21.43 -7.27 -13.35
N VAL A 17 -20.64 -7.70 -12.35
CA VAL A 17 -20.53 -9.10 -11.95
C VAL A 17 -21.14 -9.30 -10.57
N ARG A 18 -22.09 -10.23 -10.47
CA ARG A 18 -22.63 -10.70 -9.19
C ARG A 18 -22.15 -12.11 -8.92
N LEU A 19 -21.61 -12.30 -7.72
CA LEU A 19 -21.17 -13.60 -7.23
C LEU A 19 -22.18 -14.10 -6.22
N ASP A 20 -22.74 -15.29 -6.47
CA ASP A 20 -23.70 -15.95 -5.59
C ASP A 20 -23.09 -17.23 -4.98
N GLY A 21 -23.90 -18.00 -4.24
CA GLY A 21 -23.45 -19.22 -3.56
C GLY A 21 -22.43 -18.96 -2.45
N LEU A 22 -21.56 -19.94 -2.18
CA LEU A 22 -20.58 -19.87 -1.09
C LEU A 22 -19.65 -18.66 -1.22
N PHE A 23 -19.19 -18.36 -2.43
CA PHE A 23 -18.23 -17.27 -2.67
C PHE A 23 -18.90 -15.90 -2.47
N GLY A 24 -20.13 -15.72 -2.97
CA GLY A 24 -20.94 -14.54 -2.69
C GLY A 24 -21.19 -14.32 -1.20
N GLN A 25 -21.49 -15.39 -0.46
CA GLN A 25 -21.69 -15.35 0.99
C GLN A 25 -20.40 -14.96 1.73
N MET A 26 -19.24 -15.48 1.33
CA MET A 26 -17.94 -15.10 1.92
C MET A 26 -17.60 -13.63 1.66
N LEU A 27 -17.87 -13.11 0.45
CA LEU A 27 -17.66 -11.70 0.15
C LEU A 27 -18.59 -10.79 0.97
N ALA A 28 -19.87 -11.16 1.08
CA ALA A 28 -20.82 -10.43 1.92
C ALA A 28 -20.40 -10.44 3.40
N ALA A 29 -19.98 -11.60 3.92
CA ALA A 29 -19.47 -11.74 5.28
C ALA A 29 -18.18 -10.94 5.52
N ASN A 30 -17.26 -10.89 4.54
CA ASN A 30 -16.06 -10.06 4.64
C ASN A 30 -16.41 -8.56 4.69
N ARG A 31 -17.30 -8.11 3.80
CA ARG A 31 -17.75 -6.71 3.73
C ARG A 31 -18.41 -6.27 5.03
N GLY A 32 -19.40 -7.03 5.51
CA GLY A 32 -20.09 -6.74 6.78
C GLY A 32 -19.30 -7.07 8.03
N GLY A 33 -18.17 -7.78 7.90
CA GLY A 33 -17.30 -8.20 8.98
C GLY A 33 -15.99 -7.43 8.99
N ARG A 34 -14.88 -8.15 8.76
CA ARG A 34 -13.52 -7.61 8.91
C ARG A 34 -13.31 -6.29 8.16
N LEU A 35 -13.81 -6.16 6.94
CA LEU A 35 -13.58 -4.97 6.11
C LEU A 35 -14.22 -3.71 6.70
N SER A 36 -15.41 -3.83 7.30
CA SER A 36 -16.15 -2.73 7.94
C SER A 36 -15.70 -2.41 9.37
N HIS A 37 -14.98 -3.30 10.04
CA HIS A 37 -14.68 -3.18 11.46
C HIS A 37 -13.18 -3.09 11.79
N PHE A 38 -12.30 -3.53 10.89
CA PHE A 38 -10.86 -3.52 11.14
C PHE A 38 -10.25 -2.11 11.09
N ILE A 39 -10.63 -1.34 10.07
CA ILE A 39 -10.26 0.06 9.90
C ILE A 39 -11.55 0.82 9.58
N VAL A 40 -11.82 1.85 10.36
CA VAL A 40 -13.03 2.68 10.23
C VAL A 40 -12.71 4.15 10.01
N ASP A 41 -11.53 4.59 10.42
CA ASP A 41 -11.03 5.96 10.36
C ASP A 41 -9.51 6.02 10.64
N GLU A 42 -8.96 7.23 10.71
CA GLU A 42 -7.56 7.54 10.99
C GLU A 42 -7.09 7.12 12.39
N ASP A 43 -8.00 6.98 13.36
CA ASP A 43 -7.67 6.59 14.74
C ASP A 43 -7.52 5.07 14.89
N SER A 44 -7.94 4.31 13.87
CA SER A 44 -7.76 2.86 13.82
C SER A 44 -6.27 2.50 14.03
N PRO A 45 -5.91 1.52 14.90
CA PRO A 45 -4.52 1.28 15.30
C PRO A 45 -3.53 1.00 14.16
N SER A 46 -4.00 0.40 13.06
CA SER A 46 -3.20 0.14 11.86
C SER A 46 -3.00 1.36 10.96
N ILE A 47 -3.70 2.46 11.22
CA ILE A 47 -3.64 3.72 10.48
C ILE A 47 -2.91 4.79 11.31
N SER A 48 -3.21 4.92 12.60
CA SER A 48 -2.65 5.99 13.44
C SER A 48 -1.12 5.96 13.57
N ILE A 49 -0.48 4.81 13.31
CA ILE A 49 0.99 4.67 13.24
C ILE A 49 1.65 5.53 12.16
N PHE A 50 0.92 5.95 11.11
CA PHE A 50 1.45 6.85 10.08
C PHE A 50 1.46 8.32 10.51
N GLY A 51 0.85 8.64 11.65
CA GLY A 51 0.75 10.01 12.15
C GLY A 51 2.12 10.62 12.40
N GLN A 52 2.31 11.88 12.01
CA GLN A 52 3.61 12.58 12.13
C GLN A 52 4.23 12.47 13.54
N ALA A 53 3.42 12.65 14.59
CA ALA A 53 3.91 12.56 15.96
C ALA A 53 4.43 11.17 16.36
N HIS A 54 3.86 10.10 15.80
CA HIS A 54 4.37 8.73 15.99
C HIS A 54 5.64 8.54 15.18
N LYS A 55 5.55 8.79 13.86
CA LYS A 55 6.65 8.62 12.89
C LYS A 55 7.94 9.29 13.33
N CYS A 56 7.91 10.56 13.78
CA CYS A 56 9.13 11.30 14.15
C CYS A 56 9.90 10.71 15.35
N ARG A 57 9.28 9.84 16.16
CA ARG A 57 9.91 9.24 17.36
C ARG A 57 10.08 7.73 17.25
N ASN A 58 9.55 7.11 16.20
CA ASN A 58 9.52 5.67 16.10
C ASN A 58 10.86 5.12 15.59
N GLN A 59 11.62 4.54 16.53
CA GLN A 59 12.96 4.00 16.31
C GLN A 59 12.96 2.48 16.05
N GLU A 60 11.79 1.86 16.13
CA GLU A 60 11.55 0.45 15.95
C GLU A 60 10.30 0.23 15.09
N GLY A 61 9.93 -1.02 14.87
CA GLY A 61 8.74 -1.31 14.10
C GLY A 61 8.83 -2.63 13.37
N ASP A 62 7.66 -3.09 12.96
CA ASP A 62 7.52 -4.29 12.14
C ASP A 62 6.66 -3.96 10.90
N TRP A 63 6.24 -4.99 10.19
CA TRP A 63 5.45 -4.93 8.96
C TRP A 63 4.02 -4.36 9.12
N TYR A 64 3.59 -3.93 10.32
CA TYR A 64 2.21 -3.52 10.61
C TYR A 64 1.64 -2.44 9.69
N GLY A 65 2.48 -1.58 9.12
CA GLY A 65 2.10 -0.58 8.13
C GLY A 65 1.42 -1.16 6.88
N GLU A 66 1.69 -2.44 6.54
CA GLU A 66 1.07 -3.12 5.41
C GLU A 66 -0.46 -3.10 5.44
N HIS A 67 -1.03 -3.05 6.65
CA HIS A 67 -2.46 -3.18 6.86
C HIS A 67 -3.22 -2.02 6.23
N ALA A 68 -2.65 -0.83 6.22
CA ALA A 68 -3.23 0.34 5.57
C ALA A 68 -3.41 0.08 4.07
N GLY A 69 -2.33 -0.26 3.36
CA GLY A 69 -2.36 -0.53 1.94
C GLY A 69 -3.25 -1.72 1.54
N LYS A 70 -3.16 -2.83 2.27
CA LYS A 70 -4.01 -4.01 2.04
C LYS A 70 -5.49 -3.71 2.25
N TRP A 71 -5.82 -2.95 3.29
CA TRP A 71 -7.20 -2.53 3.56
C TRP A 71 -7.71 -1.56 2.51
N LEU A 72 -6.94 -0.52 2.13
CA LEU A 72 -7.30 0.39 1.04
C LEU A 72 -7.63 -0.40 -0.24
N SER A 73 -6.76 -1.34 -0.61
CA SER A 73 -6.91 -2.18 -1.79
C SER A 73 -8.18 -3.04 -1.75
N ALA A 74 -8.44 -3.72 -0.63
CA ALA A 74 -9.62 -4.56 -0.47
C ALA A 74 -10.92 -3.73 -0.41
N THR A 75 -10.91 -2.62 0.31
CA THR A 75 -12.07 -1.73 0.49
C THR A 75 -12.43 -1.03 -0.81
N ALA A 76 -11.44 -0.51 -1.55
CA ALA A 76 -11.68 0.10 -2.85
C ALA A 76 -12.31 -0.87 -3.86
N ARG A 77 -11.85 -2.13 -3.90
CA ARG A 77 -12.46 -3.16 -4.75
C ARG A 77 -13.88 -3.52 -4.32
N ALA A 78 -14.19 -3.48 -3.02
CA ALA A 78 -15.55 -3.67 -2.52
C ALA A 78 -16.45 -2.48 -2.90
N VAL A 79 -15.95 -1.24 -2.80
CA VAL A 79 -16.64 -0.02 -3.22
C VAL A 79 -16.92 -0.04 -4.73
N ALA A 80 -15.95 -0.45 -5.55
CA ALA A 80 -16.09 -0.59 -7.00
C ALA A 80 -17.13 -1.64 -7.44
N GLN A 81 -17.51 -2.57 -6.55
CA GLN A 81 -18.61 -3.52 -6.79
C GLN A 81 -20.00 -2.93 -6.48
N GLY A 82 -20.06 -1.70 -5.94
CA GLY A 82 -21.29 -0.94 -5.69
C GLY A 82 -21.99 -1.27 -4.37
N ALA A 83 -22.96 -0.42 -4.00
CA ALA A 83 -23.81 -0.54 -2.81
C ALA A 83 -23.04 -0.62 -1.46
N GLN A 84 -22.00 0.22 -1.29
CA GLN A 84 -21.18 0.26 -0.07
C GLN A 84 -20.95 1.69 0.48
N PRO A 85 -21.98 2.49 0.77
CA PRO A 85 -21.81 3.90 1.13
C PRO A 85 -20.95 4.13 2.38
N GLN A 86 -21.07 3.28 3.40
CA GLN A 86 -20.25 3.41 4.61
C GLN A 86 -18.78 3.05 4.36
N LEU A 87 -18.50 1.99 3.59
CA LEU A 87 -17.12 1.63 3.24
C LEU A 87 -16.48 2.69 2.34
N GLU A 88 -17.25 3.31 1.44
CA GLU A 88 -16.77 4.41 0.62
C GLU A 88 -16.40 5.63 1.48
N ALA A 89 -17.25 5.98 2.45
CA ALA A 89 -16.95 7.06 3.40
C ALA A 89 -15.68 6.77 4.22
N ASN A 90 -15.55 5.56 4.76
CA ASN A 90 -14.36 5.16 5.52
C ASN A 90 -13.11 5.16 4.64
N LEU A 91 -13.21 4.61 3.41
CA LEU A 91 -12.11 4.56 2.44
C LEU A 91 -11.58 5.96 2.16
N ARG A 92 -12.47 6.89 1.82
CA ARG A 92 -12.14 8.28 1.55
C ARG A 92 -11.48 8.95 2.74
N ARG A 93 -12.07 8.81 3.94
CA ARG A 93 -11.55 9.38 5.18
C ARG A 93 -10.11 8.92 5.47
N VAL A 94 -9.89 7.61 5.43
CA VAL A 94 -8.58 7.01 5.70
C VAL A 94 -7.57 7.37 4.62
N ALA A 95 -7.95 7.29 3.34
CA ALA A 95 -7.06 7.61 2.23
C ALA A 95 -6.65 9.10 2.25
N ASP A 96 -7.60 10.01 2.50
CA ASP A 96 -7.33 11.44 2.61
C ASP A 96 -6.39 11.75 3.78
N TRP A 97 -6.61 11.12 4.92
CA TRP A 97 -5.72 11.26 6.06
C TRP A 97 -4.32 10.72 5.76
N LEU A 98 -4.18 9.52 5.17
CA LEU A 98 -2.88 8.96 4.80
C LEU A 98 -2.13 9.86 3.81
N VAL A 99 -2.80 10.40 2.79
CA VAL A 99 -2.21 11.38 1.87
C VAL A 99 -1.71 12.61 2.62
N SER A 100 -2.47 13.10 3.61
CA SER A 100 -2.03 14.23 4.45
C SER A 100 -0.81 13.93 5.34
N GLN A 101 -0.49 12.66 5.59
CA GLN A 101 0.68 12.24 6.37
C GLN A 101 1.91 11.97 5.51
N GLN A 102 1.80 12.04 4.18
CA GLN A 102 2.92 11.83 3.26
C GLN A 102 3.88 13.02 3.31
N ASP A 103 5.16 12.78 3.58
CA ASP A 103 6.20 13.81 3.67
C ASP A 103 6.52 14.38 2.29
N GLU A 104 7.19 15.53 2.24
CA GLU A 104 7.53 16.27 1.01
C GLU A 104 8.36 15.44 0.01
N ASP A 105 9.23 14.55 0.51
CA ASP A 105 10.05 13.61 -0.27
C ASP A 105 9.25 12.41 -0.82
N GLY A 106 7.97 12.29 -0.47
CA GLY A 106 7.11 11.16 -0.86
C GLY A 106 7.03 10.06 0.19
N TYR A 107 7.77 10.16 1.29
CA TYR A 107 7.78 9.13 2.33
C TYR A 107 6.43 9.05 3.05
N LEU A 108 5.82 7.88 3.00
CA LEU A 108 4.64 7.53 3.81
C LEU A 108 4.86 6.21 4.53
N GLY A 109 5.58 6.27 5.64
CA GLY A 109 5.81 5.13 6.53
C GLY A 109 5.63 5.54 7.99
N ASN A 110 6.08 4.68 8.89
CA ASN A 110 5.95 4.88 10.33
C ASN A 110 7.31 4.99 11.03
N TYR A 111 8.44 5.10 10.31
CA TYR A 111 9.76 5.18 10.91
C TYR A 111 10.30 6.62 10.97
N ALA A 112 11.09 6.90 12.01
CA ALA A 112 11.85 8.13 12.12
C ALA A 112 12.86 8.28 10.96
N ALA A 113 13.26 9.52 10.66
CA ALA A 113 14.06 9.84 9.46
C ALA A 113 15.37 9.03 9.35
N ASP A 114 16.05 8.81 10.46
CA ASP A 114 17.30 8.03 10.56
C ASP A 114 17.10 6.51 10.46
N ARG A 115 15.83 6.04 10.49
CA ARG A 115 15.43 4.63 10.42
C ARG A 115 14.83 4.22 9.09
N ARG A 116 14.65 5.17 8.18
CA ARG A 116 14.04 4.93 6.88
C ARG A 116 14.93 4.04 6.01
N PHE A 117 14.32 3.34 5.07
CA PHE A 117 15.04 2.54 4.06
C PHE A 117 15.97 3.37 3.17
N THR A 118 15.77 4.69 3.10
CA THR A 118 16.64 5.63 2.38
C THR A 118 17.98 5.87 3.07
N VAL A 119 18.14 5.40 4.31
CA VAL A 119 19.38 5.52 5.08
C VAL A 119 20.18 4.21 4.97
N PRO A 120 21.41 4.24 4.40
CA PRO A 120 22.27 3.07 4.34
C PRO A 120 22.52 2.50 5.73
N GLN A 121 22.30 1.19 5.87
CA GLN A 121 22.49 0.50 7.14
C GLN A 121 23.93 -0.01 7.26
N PRO A 122 24.53 -0.02 8.47
CA PRO A 122 25.86 -0.57 8.66
C PRO A 122 25.89 -2.07 8.32
N PRO A 123 26.99 -2.57 7.71
CA PRO A 123 27.15 -3.99 7.40
C PRO A 123 27.14 -4.85 8.68
N ARG A 124 26.67 -6.10 8.57
CA ARG A 124 26.41 -6.97 9.74
C ARG A 124 26.80 -8.43 9.54
N PRO A 125 26.98 -9.17 10.64
CA PRO A 125 27.03 -10.63 10.59
C PRO A 125 25.71 -11.21 10.08
N GLU A 126 25.79 -12.25 9.28
CA GLU A 126 24.64 -12.93 8.68
C GLU A 126 23.67 -13.44 9.75
N SER A 127 22.37 -13.18 9.56
CA SER A 127 21.30 -13.93 10.21
C SER A 127 20.83 -15.06 9.30
N TRP A 128 20.26 -16.13 9.85
CA TRP A 128 19.81 -17.30 9.10
C TRP A 128 18.77 -16.99 7.99
N ASN A 129 18.09 -15.85 8.10
CA ASN A 129 17.05 -15.40 7.16
C ASN A 129 17.38 -14.07 6.46
N GLY A 130 18.62 -13.58 6.56
CA GLY A 130 19.05 -12.35 5.89
C GLY A 130 18.42 -11.06 6.43
N GLU A 131 18.02 -11.03 7.70
CA GLU A 131 17.50 -9.84 8.37
C GLU A 131 18.61 -8.83 8.74
N PRO A 132 18.46 -7.54 8.41
CA PRO A 132 19.36 -6.51 8.90
C PRO A 132 19.09 -6.23 10.38
N ALA A 133 20.10 -6.13 11.25
CA ALA A 133 19.87 -5.82 12.67
C ALA A 133 19.24 -4.43 13.00
N LEU A 134 19.10 -3.53 12.04
CA LEU A 134 18.20 -2.39 12.07
C LEU A 134 17.32 -2.56 10.84
N ARG A 135 16.18 -3.19 11.10
CA ARG A 135 15.20 -3.52 10.09
C ARG A 135 14.24 -2.36 9.92
N THR A 136 13.90 -2.13 8.66
CA THR A 136 12.74 -1.34 8.26
C THR A 136 11.91 -2.18 7.30
N TRP A 137 10.60 -1.98 7.38
CA TRP A 137 9.60 -2.55 6.47
C TRP A 137 9.02 -1.49 5.55
N ASP A 138 9.74 -0.38 5.33
CA ASP A 138 9.26 0.72 4.49
C ASP A 138 8.91 0.27 3.08
N ILE A 139 9.82 -0.37 2.32
CA ILE A 139 9.53 -0.79 0.94
C ILE A 139 8.34 -1.77 0.91
N TRP A 140 8.25 -2.70 1.86
CA TRP A 140 7.11 -3.60 2.00
C TRP A 140 5.80 -2.82 2.20
N THR A 141 5.79 -1.90 3.17
CA THR A 141 4.63 -1.04 3.47
C THR A 141 4.25 -0.17 2.28
N HIS A 142 5.23 0.48 1.65
CA HIS A 142 5.09 1.32 0.46
C HIS A 142 4.53 0.55 -0.73
N SER A 143 4.94 -0.71 -0.92
CA SER A 143 4.40 -1.58 -1.96
C SER A 143 2.88 -1.77 -1.80
N TYR A 144 2.43 -2.06 -0.58
CA TYR A 144 0.98 -2.18 -0.32
C TYR A 144 0.25 -0.85 -0.38
N LEU A 145 0.88 0.25 0.04
CA LEU A 145 0.29 1.59 -0.08
C LEU A 145 0.11 1.99 -1.55
N VAL A 146 1.07 1.71 -2.42
CA VAL A 146 0.94 1.95 -3.88
C VAL A 146 -0.23 1.14 -4.42
N LEU A 147 -0.32 -0.17 -4.14
CA LEU A 147 -1.48 -0.98 -4.54
C LEU A 147 -2.80 -0.44 -3.97
N GLY A 148 -2.80 -0.01 -2.71
CA GLY A 148 -3.97 0.54 -2.03
C GLY A 148 -4.45 1.83 -2.67
N PHE A 149 -3.54 2.76 -2.94
CA PHE A 149 -3.86 4.04 -3.58
C PHE A 149 -4.25 3.90 -5.04
N LEU A 150 -3.62 2.98 -5.79
CA LEU A 150 -4.03 2.66 -7.15
C LEU A 150 -5.48 2.18 -7.22
N GLU A 151 -5.86 1.24 -6.36
CA GLU A 151 -7.24 0.77 -6.28
C GLU A 151 -8.19 1.85 -5.80
N THR A 152 -7.77 2.68 -4.83
CA THR A 152 -8.57 3.81 -4.34
C THR A 152 -8.82 4.83 -5.44
N TRP A 153 -7.80 5.16 -6.24
CA TRP A 153 -7.94 6.00 -7.42
C TRP A 153 -8.88 5.38 -8.46
N ARG A 154 -8.74 4.09 -8.76
CA ARG A 154 -9.64 3.37 -9.69
C ARG A 154 -11.10 3.39 -9.21
N ALA A 155 -11.34 3.28 -7.90
CA ALA A 155 -12.68 3.24 -7.31
C ALA A 155 -13.33 4.62 -7.16
N LEU A 156 -12.57 5.65 -6.76
CA LEU A 156 -13.09 6.98 -6.43
C LEU A 156 -12.85 8.04 -7.52
N GLY A 157 -11.94 7.77 -8.47
CA GLY A 157 -11.63 8.66 -9.59
C GLY A 157 -10.78 9.88 -9.24
N GLU A 158 -10.26 9.99 -8.01
CA GLU A 158 -9.54 11.18 -7.55
C GLU A 158 -8.03 11.07 -7.71
N VAL A 159 -7.48 11.95 -8.54
CA VAL A 159 -6.06 11.91 -8.95
C VAL A 159 -5.07 12.04 -7.79
N ARG A 160 -5.46 12.63 -6.65
CA ARG A 160 -4.59 12.76 -5.47
C ARG A 160 -4.08 11.43 -4.95
N TYR A 161 -4.86 10.35 -5.07
CA TYR A 161 -4.45 9.02 -4.64
C TYR A 161 -3.39 8.45 -5.60
N LEU A 162 -3.58 8.61 -6.90
CA LEU A 162 -2.57 8.25 -7.90
C LEU A 162 -1.26 9.03 -7.69
N GLN A 163 -1.36 10.34 -7.43
CA GLN A 163 -0.19 11.18 -7.14
C GLN A 163 0.55 10.72 -5.88
N ALA A 164 -0.16 10.35 -4.81
CA ALA A 164 0.47 9.82 -3.61
C ALA A 164 1.23 8.52 -3.89
N ALA A 165 0.67 7.62 -4.72
CA ALA A 165 1.35 6.41 -5.17
C ALA A 165 2.61 6.72 -6.01
N CYS A 166 2.53 7.68 -6.95
CA CYS A 166 3.69 8.13 -7.73
C CYS A 166 4.81 8.64 -6.84
N ARG A 167 4.50 9.48 -5.84
CA ARG A 167 5.52 10.03 -4.95
C ARG A 167 6.22 8.96 -4.10
N ILE A 168 5.50 7.90 -3.70
CA ILE A 168 6.12 6.74 -3.05
C ILE A 168 7.07 6.04 -4.04
N ALA A 169 6.62 5.80 -5.27
CA ALA A 169 7.43 5.14 -6.30
C ALA A 169 8.68 5.94 -6.66
N ASP A 170 8.57 7.26 -6.78
CA ASP A 170 9.69 8.18 -7.04
C ASP A 170 10.73 8.10 -5.91
N LEU A 171 10.29 8.09 -4.65
CA LEU A 171 11.18 7.92 -3.50
C LEU A 171 11.89 6.56 -3.53
N CYS A 172 11.16 5.48 -3.81
CA CYS A 172 11.75 4.16 -3.94
C CYS A 172 12.77 4.11 -5.08
N TRP A 173 12.43 4.64 -6.25
CA TRP A 173 13.34 4.72 -7.40
C TRP A 173 14.62 5.47 -7.04
N GLN A 174 14.49 6.69 -6.51
CA GLN A 174 15.63 7.54 -6.13
C GLN A 174 16.54 6.86 -5.10
N ALA A 175 15.96 6.20 -4.10
CA ALA A 175 16.73 5.47 -3.10
C ALA A 175 17.57 4.35 -3.72
N LEU A 176 16.96 3.52 -4.58
CA LEU A 176 17.65 2.42 -5.25
C LEU A 176 18.72 2.92 -6.22
N GLU A 177 18.42 3.97 -6.99
CA GLU A 177 19.37 4.62 -7.90
C GLU A 177 20.57 5.22 -7.13
N SER A 178 20.33 5.75 -5.93
CA SER A 178 21.38 6.31 -5.06
C SER A 178 22.28 5.27 -4.37
N GLY A 179 22.01 3.97 -4.57
CA GLY A 179 22.85 2.87 -4.09
C GLY A 179 22.30 2.11 -2.89
N ILE A 180 21.03 2.31 -2.51
CA ILE A 180 20.36 1.41 -1.57
C ILE A 180 20.17 0.04 -2.23
N ASP A 181 20.81 -0.99 -1.68
CA ASP A 181 20.66 -2.36 -2.13
C ASP A 181 19.37 -2.97 -1.59
N ILE A 182 18.37 -3.15 -2.46
CA ILE A 182 17.07 -3.74 -2.10
C ILE A 182 17.19 -5.13 -1.49
N THR A 183 18.25 -5.89 -1.81
CA THR A 183 18.47 -7.23 -1.27
C THR A 183 18.87 -7.23 0.21
N THR A 184 19.20 -6.06 0.75
CA THR A 184 19.55 -5.85 2.16
C THR A 184 18.38 -5.32 3.00
N LEU A 185 17.23 -5.05 2.38
CA LEU A 185 16.04 -4.48 3.03
C LEU A 185 15.03 -5.58 3.42
N GLY A 186 14.34 -5.36 4.54
CA GLY A 186 13.33 -6.30 5.06
C GLY A 186 13.92 -7.67 5.43
N ASN A 187 13.22 -8.74 5.08
CA ASN A 187 13.56 -10.13 5.37
C ASN A 187 13.87 -10.95 4.10
N HIS A 188 14.50 -12.11 4.31
CA HIS A 188 14.74 -13.15 3.30
C HIS A 188 15.55 -12.63 2.12
N HIS A 189 16.67 -11.95 2.41
CA HIS A 189 17.57 -11.39 1.40
C HIS A 189 16.82 -10.48 0.41
N GLY A 190 15.98 -9.59 0.94
CA GLY A 190 15.19 -8.65 0.15
C GLY A 190 13.94 -9.21 -0.48
N MET A 191 13.59 -10.48 -0.32
CA MET A 191 12.37 -11.04 -0.92
C MET A 191 11.09 -10.28 -0.51
N SER A 192 11.06 -9.80 0.74
CA SER A 192 9.99 -8.91 1.18
C SER A 192 10.04 -7.53 0.52
N ALA A 193 11.22 -6.94 0.32
CA ALA A 193 11.33 -5.64 -0.34
C ALA A 193 11.04 -5.72 -1.85
N THR A 194 11.43 -6.81 -2.52
CA THR A 194 11.27 -6.98 -3.97
C THR A 194 9.84 -7.22 -4.42
N VAL A 195 8.89 -7.38 -3.49
CA VAL A 195 7.46 -7.31 -3.83
C VAL A 195 7.08 -5.97 -4.48
N LEU A 196 7.91 -4.93 -4.33
CA LEU A 196 7.81 -3.63 -5.01
C LEU A 196 7.63 -3.74 -6.53
N LEU A 197 8.16 -4.79 -7.16
CA LEU A 197 8.09 -4.96 -8.61
C LEU A 197 6.65 -4.99 -9.13
N ASP A 198 5.72 -5.61 -8.39
CA ASP A 198 4.31 -5.71 -8.77
C ASP A 198 3.62 -4.33 -8.77
N PRO A 199 3.56 -3.56 -7.67
CA PRO A 199 3.01 -2.21 -7.68
C PRO A 199 3.73 -1.25 -8.63
N ALA A 200 5.03 -1.38 -8.83
CA ALA A 200 5.77 -0.55 -9.77
C ALA A 200 5.32 -0.80 -11.22
N ALA A 201 5.14 -2.07 -11.59
CA ALA A 201 4.59 -2.44 -12.90
C ALA A 201 3.14 -1.96 -13.06
N ASP A 202 2.31 -2.14 -12.02
CA ASP A 202 0.91 -1.71 -12.03
C ASP A 202 0.76 -0.18 -12.16
N LEU A 203 1.67 0.57 -11.53
CA LEU A 203 1.75 2.02 -11.64
C LEU A 203 2.22 2.45 -13.04
N TYR A 204 3.29 1.84 -13.57
CA TYR A 204 3.78 2.11 -14.92
C TYR A 204 2.70 1.92 -15.99
N LEU A 205 1.87 0.88 -15.86
CA LEU A 205 0.77 0.64 -16.81
C LEU A 205 -0.27 1.77 -16.86
N VAL A 206 -0.37 2.59 -15.81
CA VAL A 206 -1.32 3.70 -15.74
C VAL A 206 -0.67 5.07 -15.91
N THR A 207 0.63 5.21 -15.67
CA THR A 207 1.37 6.49 -15.79
C THR A 207 2.24 6.62 -17.04
N GLY A 208 2.63 5.50 -17.65
CA GLY A 208 3.79 5.45 -18.55
C GLY A 208 5.11 5.59 -17.78
#